data_AF-A0A2G6K041-F1
#
_entry.id   AF-A0A2G6K041-F1
#
_cell.length_a   1.000
_cell.length_b   1.000
_cell.length_c   1.000
_cell.angle_alpha   90.00
_cell.angle_beta   90.00
_cell.angle_gamma   90.00
#
_symmetry.space_group_name_H-M   'P 1'
#
loop_
_entity.id
_entity.type
_entity.pdbx_description
1 polymer ?
#
loop_
_entity_poly.entity_id
_entity_poly.type
_entity_poly.pdbx_seq_one_letter_code
_entity_poly.pdbx_strand_id
1 'polypeptide(L)'
;MSFVIAIDGPSGSGKSSVSRAVAQRLGYAYLDTGAMYRALTWWCREQGTDLADTEAVAAASRTLPLDMITDPTAPGVRVDGHELEPAIREPAIAQVVSQVAT
;
A
#
# COMPACT_ATOMS: atom_id res chain seq x y z
N MET A 1 16.96 17.82 9.20
CA MET A 1 16.49 17.38 7.86
C MET A 1 16.45 15.86 7.88
N SER A 2 15.31 15.26 7.56
CA SER A 2 15.20 13.80 7.39
C SER A 2 15.61 13.42 5.97
N PHE A 3 16.45 12.40 5.82
CA PHE A 3 16.86 11.85 4.53
C PHE A 3 15.79 10.85 4.04
N VAL A 4 15.48 10.86 2.74
CA VAL A 4 14.47 9.97 2.13
C VAL A 4 15.12 9.22 0.98
N ILE A 5 14.86 7.91 0.90
CA ILE A 5 15.36 7.03 -0.16
C ILE A 5 14.14 6.50 -0.91
N ALA A 6 14.03 6.83 -2.20
CA ALA A 6 13.03 6.25 -3.10
C ALA A 6 13.64 5.05 -3.86
N ILE A 7 12.88 3.95 -3.97
CA ILE A 7 13.31 2.72 -4.65
C ILE A 7 12.18 2.26 -5.59
N ASP A 8 12.38 2.46 -6.90
CA ASP A 8 11.39 2.19 -7.94
C ASP A 8 11.82 1.07 -8.90
N GLY A 9 10.84 0.52 -9.63
CA GLY A 9 11.04 -0.55 -10.61
C GLY A 9 9.84 -1.50 -10.75
N PRO A 10 9.85 -2.43 -11.72
CA PRO A 10 8.68 -3.25 -12.06
C PRO A 10 8.32 -4.26 -10.98
N SER A 11 7.10 -4.80 -11.01
CA SER A 11 6.68 -5.88 -10.10
C SER A 11 7.64 -7.08 -10.20
N GLY A 12 7.90 -7.75 -9.07
CA GLY A 12 8.80 -8.92 -9.03
C GLY A 12 10.30 -8.63 -9.06
N SER A 13 10.77 -7.38 -9.22
CA SER A 13 12.20 -7.06 -9.27
C SER A 13 12.94 -7.07 -7.93
N GLY A 14 12.28 -7.45 -6.84
CA GLY A 14 12.89 -7.54 -5.50
C GLY A 14 12.93 -6.24 -4.68
N LYS A 15 12.29 -5.16 -5.15
CA LYS A 15 12.30 -3.84 -4.47
C LYS A 15 11.94 -3.88 -3.00
N SER A 16 10.82 -4.51 -2.63
CA SER A 16 10.37 -4.56 -1.24
C SER A 16 11.37 -5.30 -0.35
N SER A 17 12.06 -6.33 -0.88
CA SER A 17 13.12 -7.02 -0.14
C SER A 17 14.35 -6.13 0.04
N VAL A 18 14.81 -5.46 -1.02
CA VAL A 18 15.96 -4.55 -0.96
C VAL A 18 15.66 -3.35 -0.06
N SER A 19 14.48 -2.75 -0.19
CA SER A 19 14.06 -1.58 0.58
C SER A 19 14.01 -1.88 2.07
N ARG A 20 13.44 -3.03 2.48
CA ARG A 20 13.46 -3.47 3.88
C ARG A 20 14.87 -3.71 4.38
N ALA A 21 15.74 -4.36 3.60
CA ALA A 21 17.12 -4.61 4.00
C ALA A 21 17.92 -3.31 4.18
N VAL A 22 17.75 -2.35 3.27
CA VAL A 22 18.36 -1.01 3.37
C VAL A 22 17.84 -0.27 4.59
N ALA A 23 16.52 -0.27 4.82
CA ALA A 23 15.90 0.39 5.96
C ALA A 23 16.39 -0.19 7.29
N GLN A 24 16.41 -1.52 7.44
CA GLN A 24 16.96 -2.19 8.63
C GLN A 24 18.43 -1.84 8.86
N ARG A 25 19.25 -1.88 7.81
CA ARG A 25 20.69 -1.64 7.93
C ARG A 25 21.03 -0.19 8.30
N LEU A 26 20.20 0.76 7.86
CA LEU A 26 20.42 2.19 8.11
C LEU A 26 19.64 2.72 9.32
N GLY A 27 18.74 1.93 9.91
CA GLY A 27 17.86 2.36 10.99
C GLY A 27 16.72 3.29 10.53
N TYR A 28 16.21 3.08 9.32
CA TYR A 28 15.13 3.88 8.72
C TYR A 28 13.80 3.14 8.79
N ALA A 29 12.72 3.91 8.74
CA ALA A 29 11.38 3.38 8.45
C ALA A 29 11.29 2.86 7.01
N TYR A 30 10.44 1.86 6.78
CA TYR A 30 10.08 1.35 5.45
C TYR A 30 8.61 1.67 5.16
N LEU A 31 8.33 2.26 4.00
CA LEU A 31 6.98 2.56 3.56
C LEU A 31 6.67 1.80 2.26
N ASP A 32 5.68 0.92 2.30
CA ASP A 32 5.21 0.17 1.13
C ASP A 32 4.04 0.90 0.46
N THR A 33 4.34 1.74 -0.54
CA THR A 33 3.29 2.44 -1.30
C THR A 33 2.43 1.48 -2.11
N GLY A 34 2.94 0.31 -2.49
CA GLY A 34 2.15 -0.73 -3.15
C GLY A 34 1.06 -1.30 -2.25
N ALA A 35 1.36 -1.52 -0.97
CA ALA A 35 0.36 -1.93 0.02
C ALA A 35 -0.70 -0.83 0.25
N MET A 36 -0.31 0.45 0.23
CA MET A 36 -1.23 1.59 0.35
C MET A 36 -2.28 1.61 -0.78
N TYR A 37 -1.86 1.50 -2.04
CA TYR A 37 -2.80 1.44 -3.17
C TYR A 37 -3.72 0.22 -3.11
N ARG A 38 -3.22 -0.93 -2.64
CA ARG A 38 -4.02 -2.14 -2.46
C ARG A 38 -5.02 -2.00 -1.32
N ALA A 39 -4.66 -1.33 -0.23
CA ALA A 39 -5.57 -1.03 0.87
C ALA A 39 -6.71 -0.10 0.42
N LEU A 40 -6.41 0.95 -0.35
CA LEU A 40 -7.44 1.79 -0.97
C LEU A 40 -8.33 0.99 -1.92
N THR A 41 -7.75 0.11 -2.73
CA THR A 41 -8.50 -0.78 -3.64
C THR A 41 -9.46 -1.69 -2.86
N TRP A 42 -8.98 -2.29 -1.77
CA TRP A 42 -9.79 -3.12 -0.88
C TRP A 42 -10.92 -2.29 -0.27
N TRP A 43 -10.61 -1.12 0.27
CA TRP A 43 -11.60 -0.21 0.87
C TRP A 43 -12.69 0.20 -0.11
N CYS A 44 -12.33 0.64 -1.31
CA CYS A 44 -13.30 0.97 -2.36
C CYS A 44 -14.23 -0.21 -2.66
N ARG A 45 -13.70 -1.44 -2.70
CA ARG A 45 -14.53 -2.64 -2.91
C ARG A 45 -15.49 -2.91 -1.76
N GLU A 46 -15.03 -2.80 -0.51
CA GLU A 46 -15.89 -2.96 0.67
C GLU A 46 -17.01 -1.91 0.72
N GLN A 47 -16.72 -0.68 0.27
CA GLN A 47 -17.71 0.40 0.20
C GLN A 47 -18.57 0.36 -1.06
N GLY A 48 -18.37 -0.59 -1.98
CA GLY A 48 -19.09 -0.66 -3.26
C GLY A 48 -18.81 0.51 -4.20
N THR A 49 -17.66 1.17 -4.06
CA THR A 49 -17.21 2.26 -4.94
C THR A 49 -16.84 1.70 -6.31
N ASP A 50 -17.33 2.33 -7.38
CA ASP A 50 -16.90 2.00 -8.74
C ASP A 50 -15.44 2.43 -8.95
N LEU A 51 -14.57 1.45 -9.22
CA LEU A 51 -13.14 1.70 -9.46
C LEU A 51 -12.87 2.41 -10.78
N ALA A 52 -13.83 2.43 -11.71
CA ALA A 52 -13.73 3.21 -12.95
C ALA A 52 -14.09 4.69 -12.76
N ASP A 53 -14.70 5.06 -11.63
CA ASP A 53 -14.96 6.46 -11.27
C ASP A 53 -13.79 7.03 -10.47
N THR A 54 -12.87 7.68 -11.19
CA THR A 54 -11.67 8.30 -10.61
C THR A 54 -12.00 9.35 -9.54
N GLU A 55 -13.10 10.09 -9.68
CA GLU A 55 -13.48 11.10 -8.69
C GLU A 55 -13.96 10.44 -7.40
N ALA A 56 -14.75 9.36 -7.51
CA ALA A 56 -15.19 8.58 -6.36
C ALA A 56 -14.02 7.89 -5.65
N VAL A 57 -13.08 7.28 -6.39
CA VAL A 57 -11.86 6.69 -5.81
C VAL A 57 -11.00 7.76 -5.11
N ALA A 58 -10.85 8.94 -5.72
CA ALA A 58 -10.14 10.05 -5.10
C ALA A 58 -10.85 10.59 -3.86
N ALA A 59 -12.19 10.54 -3.81
CA ALA A 59 -12.95 10.88 -2.60
C ALA A 59 -12.73 9.85 -1.50
N ALA A 60 -12.76 8.56 -1.83
CA ALA A 60 -12.49 7.47 -0.89
C ALA A 60 -11.07 7.53 -0.31
N SER A 61 -10.06 7.93 -1.12
CA SER A 61 -8.68 8.05 -0.64
C SER A 61 -8.50 9.13 0.42
N ARG A 62 -9.31 10.19 0.39
CA ARG A 62 -9.27 11.28 1.37
C ARG A 62 -9.88 10.90 2.72
N THR A 63 -10.77 9.91 2.73
CA THR A 63 -11.48 9.46 3.94
C THR A 63 -11.05 8.08 4.42
N LEU A 64 -10.14 7.41 3.70
CA LEU A 64 -9.59 6.11 4.05
C LEU A 64 -8.94 6.16 5.45
N PRO A 65 -9.43 5.40 6.44
CA PRO A 65 -8.82 5.32 7.77
C PRO A 65 -7.59 4.39 7.74
N LEU A 66 -6.53 4.81 7.03
CA LEU A 66 -5.33 4.02 6.76
C LEU A 66 -4.27 4.18 7.86
N ASP A 67 -3.79 3.06 8.39
CA ASP A 67 -2.59 3.00 9.21
C ASP A 67 -1.49 2.18 8.50
N MET A 68 -0.35 2.82 8.25
CA MET A 68 0.83 2.15 7.70
C MET A 68 1.81 1.80 8.83
N ILE A 69 2.10 0.50 8.98
CA ILE A 69 3.13 0.01 9.92
C ILE A 69 4.48 0.07 9.20
N THR A 70 5.35 0.98 9.62
CA THR A 70 6.60 1.28 8.92
C THR A 70 7.85 0.60 9.49
N ASP A 71 7.68 -0.32 10.45
CA ASP A 71 8.79 -1.14 10.95
C ASP A 71 9.31 -2.02 9.79
N PRO A 72 10.58 -1.88 9.38
CA PRO A 72 11.09 -2.65 8.26
C PRO A 72 11.26 -4.15 8.56
N THR A 73 11.17 -4.58 9.83
CA THR A 73 11.19 -5.99 10.25
C THR A 73 9.80 -6.65 10.19
N ALA A 74 8.75 -5.87 10.40
CA ALA A 74 7.36 -6.33 10.38
C ALA A 74 6.43 -5.25 9.80
N PRO A 75 6.56 -4.93 8.50
CA PRO A 75 5.69 -3.94 7.89
C PRO A 75 4.30 -4.49 7.68
N GLY A 76 3.32 -3.60 7.61
CA GLY A 76 1.92 -3.98 7.46
C GLY A 76 1.02 -2.79 7.21
N VAL A 77 -0.25 -3.08 7.02
CA VAL A 77 -1.28 -2.07 6.76
C VAL A 77 -2.56 -2.44 7.48
N ARG A 78 -3.22 -1.44 8.06
CA ARG A 78 -4.56 -1.57 8.61
C ARG A 78 -5.49 -0.53 8.01
N VAL A 79 -6.76 -0.88 7.90
CA VAL A 79 -7.83 0.06 7.57
C VAL A 79 -8.90 -0.05 8.64
N ASP A 80 -9.23 1.08 9.27
CA ASP A 80 -10.19 1.15 10.38
C ASP A 80 -9.83 0.15 11.52
N GLY A 81 -8.53 0.06 11.85
CA GLY A 81 -8.02 -0.89 12.84
C GLY A 81 -7.95 -2.36 12.40
N HIS A 82 -8.49 -2.72 11.22
CA HIS A 82 -8.45 -4.08 10.70
C HIS A 82 -7.16 -4.36 9.94
N GLU A 83 -6.44 -5.41 10.34
CA GLU A 83 -5.24 -5.85 9.62
C GLU A 83 -5.60 -6.48 8.27
N LEU A 84 -4.97 -5.99 7.20
CA LEU A 84 -5.36 -6.36 5.84
C LEU A 84 -4.45 -7.40 5.18
N GLU A 85 -3.41 -7.87 5.86
CA GLU A 85 -2.60 -8.99 5.38
C GLU A 85 -3.28 -10.32 5.79
N PRO A 86 -3.43 -11.31 4.89
CA PRO A 86 -2.93 -11.36 3.51
C PRO A 86 -3.90 -10.79 2.45
N ALA A 87 -5.10 -10.35 2.83
CA ALA A 87 -6.21 -10.00 1.92
C ALA A 87 -5.82 -9.05 0.78
N ILE A 88 -5.05 -7.99 1.06
CA ILE A 88 -4.62 -7.02 0.01
C ILE A 88 -3.66 -7.60 -1.04
N ARG A 89 -3.10 -8.78 -0.78
CA ARG A 89 -2.21 -9.50 -1.72
C ARG A 89 -2.94 -10.56 -2.53
N GLU A 90 -4.20 -10.83 -2.23
CA GLU A 90 -4.99 -11.82 -2.97
C GLU A 90 -5.18 -11.42 -4.44
N PRO A 91 -5.35 -12.40 -5.35
CA PRO A 91 -5.54 -12.14 -6.77
C PRO A 91 -6.68 -11.16 -7.06
N ALA A 92 -7.76 -11.22 -6.27
CA ALA A 92 -8.92 -10.37 -6.41
C ALA A 92 -8.61 -8.86 -6.25
N ILE A 93 -7.62 -8.51 -5.42
CA ILE A 93 -7.14 -7.11 -5.29
C ILE A 93 -6.03 -6.83 -6.31
N ALA A 94 -5.11 -7.78 -6.51
CA ALA A 94 -3.97 -7.62 -7.41
C ALA A 94 -4.39 -7.37 -8.88
N GLN A 95 -5.51 -7.94 -9.31
CA GLN A 95 -6.01 -7.80 -10.69
C GLN A 95 -6.62 -6.42 -10.99
N VAL A 96 -7.06 -5.68 -9.96
CA VAL A 96 -7.80 -4.42 -10.15
C VAL A 96 -7.09 -3.20 -9.58
N VAL A 97 -6.02 -3.37 -8.79
CA VAL A 97 -5.25 -2.26 -8.19
C VAL A 97 -4.72 -1.25 -9.21
N SER A 98 -4.46 -1.65 -10.47
CA SER A 98 -4.02 -0.73 -11.52
C SER A 98 -5.06 0.33 -11.89
N GLN A 99 -6.34 0.09 -11.60
CA GLN A 99 -7.41 1.09 -11.79
C GLN A 99 -7.34 2.20 -10.73
N VAL A 100 -6.75 1.91 -9.57
CA VAL A 100 -6.61 2.85 -8.45
C VAL A 100 -5.25 3.55 -8.46
N ALA A 101 -4.21 2.86 -8.91
CA ALA A 101 -2.83 3.37 -8.96
C ALA A 101 -2.51 4.10 -10.27
N THR A 102 -3.37 5.04 -10.69
CA THR A 102 -3.25 5.86 -11.91
C THR A 102 -2.83 7.29 -11.60
#